data_AF-A0A3D1KBX2-F1
#
_entry.id   AF-A0A3D1KBX2-F1
#
_cell.length_a   1.000
_cell.length_b   1.000
_cell.length_c   1.000
_cell.angle_alpha   90.00
_cell.angle_beta   90.00
_cell.angle_gamma   90.00
#
_symmetry.space_group_name_H-M   'P 1'
#
loop_
_entity.id
_entity.type
_entity.pdbx_description
1 polymer ?
#
loop_
_entity_poly.entity_id
_entity_poly.type
_entity_poly.pdbx_seq_one_letter_code
_entity_poly.pdbx_strand_id
1 'polypeptide(L)'
;MEGKFLEVEDLEVYRKLCQLHIEVCELTYSWPKEEKYELGGQVRRSSNSSPAQLAEKNDDRHVRNKIEGVNLSRGEAGETIHHLYMSMLKRYIPEEKYLSFKSRYKECIRMLNGLEKSLENKIPPKDRVWKTSEATEDYLGTAGKSSQIPGWPDT
;
A
#
# COMPACT_ATOMS: atom_id res chain seq x y z
N MET A 1 36.48 -0.23 3.89
CA MET A 1 35.15 0.08 4.45
C MET A 1 34.29 -1.13 4.19
N GLU A 2 33.88 -1.83 5.26
CA GLU A 2 32.87 -2.87 5.17
C GLU A 2 31.59 -2.23 4.61
N GLY A 3 31.17 -2.66 3.43
CA GLY A 3 29.91 -2.21 2.86
C GLY A 3 28.79 -2.75 3.74
N LYS A 4 28.21 -1.89 4.58
CA LYS A 4 27.04 -2.25 5.37
C LYS A 4 25.93 -2.64 4.39
N PHE A 5 25.57 -3.93 4.35
CA PHE A 5 24.39 -4.39 3.62
C PHE A 5 23.17 -3.76 4.27
N LEU A 6 22.27 -3.20 3.46
CA LEU A 6 21.01 -2.65 3.94
C LEU A 6 20.05 -3.83 4.11
N GLU A 7 19.72 -4.15 5.36
CA GLU A 7 18.70 -5.15 5.66
C GLU A 7 17.32 -4.56 5.37
N VAL A 8 16.32 -5.37 4.99
CA VAL A 8 14.99 -4.85 4.68
C VAL A 8 14.34 -4.21 5.94
N GLU A 9 14.71 -4.70 7.12
CA GLU A 9 14.32 -4.22 8.43
C GLU A 9 14.79 -2.78 8.70
N ASP A 10 15.85 -2.32 8.03
CA ASP A 10 16.29 -0.92 8.10
C ASP A 10 15.27 0.02 7.42
N LEU A 11 14.45 -0.48 6.49
CA LEU A 11 13.41 0.31 5.84
C LEU A 11 12.25 0.58 6.82
N GLU A 12 12.05 1.85 7.16
CA GLU A 12 10.94 2.27 8.02
C GLU A 12 9.57 1.86 7.46
N VAL A 13 9.39 1.96 6.14
CA VAL A 13 8.15 1.56 5.47
C VAL A 13 7.88 0.06 5.61
N TYR A 14 8.91 -0.78 5.56
CA TYR A 14 8.77 -2.21 5.77
C TYR A 14 8.25 -2.51 7.18
N ARG A 15 8.89 -1.92 8.20
CA ARG A 15 8.46 -2.09 9.61
C ARG A 15 7.02 -1.65 9.84
N LYS A 16 6.62 -0.51 9.26
CA LYS A 16 5.23 -0.01 9.34
C LYS A 16 4.23 -0.96 8.68
N LEU A 17 4.56 -1.50 7.50
CA LEU A 17 3.73 -2.46 6.79
C LEU A 17 3.58 -3.78 7.56
N CYS A 18 4.66 -4.30 8.14
CA CYS A 18 4.61 -5.47 9.02
C CYS A 18 3.70 -5.24 10.23
N GLN A 19 3.84 -4.09 10.89
CA GLN A 19 2.99 -3.75 12.04
C GLN A 19 1.50 -3.62 11.64
N LEU A 20 1.23 -2.97 10.49
CA LEU A 20 -0.13 -2.87 9.94
C LEU A 20 -0.73 -4.25 9.64
N HIS A 21 0.06 -5.20 9.13
CA HIS A 21 -0.40 -6.57 8.89
C HIS A 21 -0.83 -7.26 10.19
N ILE A 22 -0.05 -7.14 11.28
CA ILE A 22 -0.41 -7.72 12.58
C ILE A 22 -1.74 -7.14 13.08
N GLU A 23 -1.90 -5.83 13.01
CA GLU A 23 -3.14 -5.16 13.41
C GLU A 23 -4.34 -5.54 12.52
N VAL A 24 -4.13 -5.76 11.22
CA VAL A 24 -5.15 -6.28 10.31
C VAL A 24 -5.55 -7.70 10.71
N CYS A 25 -4.60 -8.57 11.05
CA CYS A 25 -4.90 -9.91 11.55
C CYS A 25 -5.80 -9.85 12.79
N GLU A 26 -5.42 -9.05 13.78
CA GLU A 26 -6.19 -8.84 15.00
C GLU A 26 -7.60 -8.32 14.72
N LEU A 27 -7.72 -7.30 13.86
CA LEU A 27 -8.99 -6.71 13.45
C LEU A 27 -9.93 -7.76 12.84
N THR A 28 -9.39 -8.65 12.00
CA THR A 28 -10.22 -9.64 11.27
C THR A 28 -10.75 -10.75 12.16
N TYR A 29 -10.20 -10.96 13.35
CA TYR A 29 -10.70 -11.97 14.28
C TYR A 29 -12.02 -11.59 14.95
N SER A 30 -12.41 -10.31 14.91
CA SER A 30 -13.71 -9.86 15.42
C SER A 30 -14.85 -9.94 14.39
N TRP A 31 -14.57 -10.38 13.16
CA TRP A 31 -15.56 -10.47 12.08
C TRP A 31 -16.40 -11.75 12.20
N PRO A 32 -17.56 -11.82 11.50
CA PRO A 32 -18.37 -13.04 11.45
C PRO A 32 -17.56 -14.25 10.99
N LYS A 33 -17.89 -15.44 11.50
CA LYS A 33 -17.11 -16.68 11.24
C LYS A 33 -17.10 -17.04 9.75
N GLU A 34 -18.16 -16.74 9.04
CA GLU A 34 -18.34 -16.94 7.61
C GLU A 34 -17.32 -16.14 6.80
N GLU A 35 -16.88 -14.99 7.31
CA GLU A 35 -15.90 -14.11 6.65
C GLU A 35 -14.45 -14.52 6.90
N LYS A 36 -14.21 -15.56 7.72
CA LYS A 36 -12.85 -16.02 8.08
C LYS A 36 -11.98 -16.29 6.85
N TYR A 37 -12.55 -16.98 5.85
CA TYR A 37 -11.83 -17.34 4.62
C TYR A 37 -12.17 -16.45 3.42
N GLU A 38 -13.29 -15.72 3.50
CA GLU A 38 -13.73 -14.74 2.51
C GLU A 38 -12.95 -13.42 2.70
N LEU A 39 -13.61 -12.34 3.14
CA LEU A 39 -12.98 -11.03 3.23
C LEU A 39 -11.80 -11.02 4.22
N GLY A 40 -11.92 -11.73 5.34
CA GLY A 40 -10.85 -11.85 6.34
C GLY A 40 -9.61 -12.52 5.76
N GLY A 41 -9.78 -13.53 4.91
CA GLY A 41 -8.67 -14.18 4.22
C GLY A 41 -8.00 -13.25 3.21
N GLN A 42 -8.81 -12.52 2.43
CA GLN A 42 -8.32 -11.60 1.40
C GLN A 42 -7.50 -10.45 2.00
N VAL A 43 -8.01 -9.77 3.02
CA VAL A 43 -7.32 -8.63 3.64
C VAL A 43 -6.02 -9.04 4.36
N ARG A 44 -5.99 -10.21 4.99
CA ARG A 44 -4.76 -10.73 5.62
C ARG A 44 -3.70 -11.08 4.58
N ARG A 45 -4.10 -11.64 3.43
CA ARG A 45 -3.16 -11.95 2.34
C ARG A 45 -2.58 -10.68 1.72
N SER A 46 -3.43 -9.74 1.32
CA SER A 46 -2.96 -8.49 0.70
C SER A 46 -2.08 -7.68 1.66
N SER A 47 -2.45 -7.60 2.95
CA SER A 47 -1.66 -6.87 3.95
C SER A 47 -0.30 -7.50 4.20
N ASN A 48 -0.17 -8.82 4.20
CA ASN A 48 1.12 -9.52 4.33
C ASN A 48 1.97 -9.47 3.06
N SER A 49 1.32 -9.48 1.89
CA SER A 49 2.02 -9.41 0.60
C SER A 49 2.78 -8.10 0.48
N SER A 50 2.22 -6.97 0.94
CA SER A 50 2.87 -5.66 0.84
C SER A 50 4.30 -5.60 1.42
N PRO A 51 4.58 -5.99 2.69
CA PRO A 51 5.95 -6.08 3.19
C PRO A 51 6.75 -7.25 2.59
N ALA A 52 6.10 -8.37 2.24
CA ALA A 52 6.80 -9.53 1.65
C ALA A 52 7.45 -9.18 0.29
N GLN A 53 6.79 -8.37 -0.54
CA GLN A 53 7.35 -7.89 -1.82
C GLN A 53 8.64 -7.08 -1.63
N LEU A 54 8.75 -6.31 -0.55
CA LEU A 54 9.97 -5.57 -0.22
C LEU A 54 11.09 -6.51 0.23
N ALA A 55 10.77 -7.47 1.09
CA ALA A 55 11.74 -8.45 1.57
C ALA A 55 12.29 -9.32 0.45
N GLU A 56 11.42 -9.81 -0.44
CA GLU A 56 11.82 -10.69 -1.56
C GLU A 56 12.83 -10.00 -2.49
N LYS A 57 12.63 -8.71 -2.79
CA LYS A 57 13.47 -7.97 -3.73
C LYS A 57 14.59 -7.17 -3.06
N ASN A 58 14.71 -7.16 -1.72
CA ASN A 58 15.68 -6.33 -1.01
C ASN A 58 17.13 -6.62 -1.43
N ASP A 59 17.48 -7.90 -1.57
CA ASP A 59 18.85 -8.34 -1.86
C ASP A 59 19.14 -8.51 -3.36
N ASP A 60 18.18 -8.17 -4.22
CA ASP A 60 18.37 -8.27 -5.67
C ASP A 60 19.51 -7.35 -6.14
N ARG A 61 20.34 -7.83 -7.06
CA ARG A 61 21.45 -7.03 -7.62
C ARG A 61 20.97 -6.01 -8.64
N HIS A 62 19.80 -6.24 -9.24
CA HIS A 62 19.21 -5.38 -10.25
C HIS A 62 18.24 -4.39 -9.61
N VAL A 63 18.57 -3.10 -9.71
CA VAL A 63 17.75 -2.00 -9.17
C VAL A 63 16.32 -2.03 -9.72
N ARG A 64 16.12 -2.46 -10.97
CA ARG A 64 14.79 -2.58 -11.58
C ARG A 64 13.89 -3.61 -10.87
N ASN A 65 14.45 -4.73 -10.43
CA ASN A 65 13.70 -5.74 -9.69
C ASN A 65 13.30 -5.22 -8.30
N LYS A 66 14.16 -4.38 -7.68
CA LYS A 66 13.78 -3.67 -6.44
C LYS A 66 12.61 -2.72 -6.66
N ILE A 67 12.65 -1.94 -7.75
CA ILE A 67 11.56 -1.04 -8.14
C ILE A 67 10.27 -1.83 -8.37
N GLU A 68 10.34 -2.97 -9.06
CA GLU A 68 9.20 -3.87 -9.25
C GLU A 68 8.60 -4.33 -7.91
N GLY A 69 9.44 -4.77 -6.96
CA GLY A 69 8.99 -5.12 -5.60
C GLY A 69 8.30 -3.97 -4.87
N VAL A 70 8.83 -2.74 -5.00
CA VAL A 70 8.19 -1.54 -4.45
C VAL A 70 6.82 -1.27 -5.09
N ASN A 71 6.71 -1.46 -6.41
CA ASN A 71 5.47 -1.27 -7.15
C ASN A 71 4.40 -2.30 -6.78
N LEU A 72 4.78 -3.58 -6.63
CA LEU A 72 3.89 -4.64 -6.16
C LEU A 72 3.47 -4.38 -4.71
N SER A 73 4.42 -4.02 -3.83
CA SER A 73 4.15 -3.64 -2.44
C SER A 73 3.10 -2.52 -2.33
N ARG A 74 3.20 -1.51 -3.21
CA ARG A 74 2.25 -0.39 -3.28
C ARG A 74 0.87 -0.84 -3.76
N GLY A 75 0.80 -1.73 -4.75
CA GLY A 75 -0.45 -2.33 -5.23
C GLY A 75 -1.20 -3.07 -4.10
N GLU A 76 -0.48 -3.92 -3.38
CA GLU A 76 -0.99 -4.72 -2.26
C GLU A 76 -1.48 -3.86 -1.07
N ALA A 77 -0.79 -2.75 -0.79
CA ALA A 77 -1.27 -1.75 0.16
C ALA A 77 -2.60 -1.11 -0.29
N GLY A 78 -2.74 -0.84 -1.59
CA GLY A 78 -3.99 -0.34 -2.18
C GLY A 78 -5.14 -1.35 -2.10
N GLU A 79 -4.86 -2.62 -2.41
CA GLU A 79 -5.81 -3.73 -2.29
C GLU A 79 -6.27 -3.93 -0.84
N THR A 80 -5.34 -3.83 0.11
CA THR A 80 -5.68 -3.89 1.55
C THR A 80 -6.63 -2.78 1.96
N ILE A 81 -6.41 -1.53 1.49
CA ILE A 81 -7.34 -0.42 1.72
C ILE A 81 -8.73 -0.75 1.15
N HIS A 82 -8.81 -1.37 -0.03
CA HIS A 82 -10.06 -1.78 -0.63
C HIS A 82 -10.81 -2.80 0.24
N HIS A 83 -10.15 -3.87 0.68
CA HIS A 83 -10.79 -4.88 1.54
C HIS A 83 -11.25 -4.29 2.89
N LEU A 84 -10.46 -3.37 3.48
CA LEU A 84 -10.88 -2.65 4.69
C LEU A 84 -12.10 -1.75 4.44
N TYR A 85 -12.19 -1.09 3.28
CA TYR A 85 -13.37 -0.33 2.88
C TYR A 85 -14.60 -1.24 2.79
N MET A 86 -14.47 -2.41 2.16
CA MET A 86 -15.55 -3.40 2.11
C MET A 86 -16.00 -3.86 3.50
N SER A 87 -15.06 -4.05 4.43
CA SER A 87 -15.39 -4.42 5.81
C SER A 87 -16.16 -3.34 6.55
N MET A 88 -15.87 -2.06 6.26
CA MET A 88 -16.61 -0.91 6.80
C MET A 88 -18.04 -0.86 6.23
N LEU A 89 -18.21 -1.04 4.92
CA LEU A 89 -19.53 -1.08 4.29
C LEU A 89 -20.39 -2.22 4.80
N LYS A 90 -19.78 -3.38 5.09
CA LYS A 90 -20.42 -4.52 5.75
C LYS A 90 -20.64 -4.31 7.26
N ARG A 91 -20.25 -3.16 7.80
CA ARG A 91 -20.37 -2.76 9.22
C ARG A 91 -19.59 -3.68 10.18
N TYR A 92 -18.53 -4.32 9.72
CA TYR A 92 -17.64 -5.14 10.56
C TYR A 92 -16.64 -4.31 11.35
N ILE A 93 -16.35 -3.10 10.86
CA ILE A 93 -15.52 -2.11 11.53
C ILE A 93 -16.18 -0.73 11.46
N PRO A 94 -16.01 0.14 12.47
CA PRO A 94 -16.50 1.50 12.40
C PRO A 94 -15.69 2.33 11.39
N GLU A 95 -16.31 3.38 10.85
CA GLU A 95 -15.68 4.27 9.86
C GLU A 95 -14.37 4.88 10.36
N GLU A 96 -14.31 5.29 11.63
CA GLU A 96 -13.09 5.82 12.26
C GLU A 96 -11.91 4.84 12.15
N LYS A 97 -12.17 3.54 12.39
CA LYS A 97 -11.13 2.50 12.29
C LYS A 97 -10.66 2.36 10.85
N TYR A 98 -11.57 2.36 9.89
CA TYR A 98 -11.22 2.35 8.47
C TYR A 98 -10.39 3.58 8.07
N LEU A 99 -10.80 4.79 8.45
CA LEU A 99 -10.08 6.02 8.13
C LEU A 99 -8.67 6.02 8.75
N SER A 100 -8.54 5.52 9.98
CA SER A 100 -7.24 5.34 10.64
C SER A 100 -6.32 4.42 9.82
N PHE A 101 -6.76 3.20 9.48
CA PHE A 101 -5.96 2.28 8.65
C PHE A 101 -5.65 2.88 7.26
N LYS A 102 -6.64 3.47 6.59
CA LYS A 102 -6.46 4.10 5.29
C LYS A 102 -5.38 5.17 5.33
N SER A 103 -5.38 6.02 6.36
CA SER A 103 -4.39 7.08 6.51
C SER A 103 -2.96 6.54 6.64
N ARG A 104 -2.77 5.47 7.42
CA ARG A 104 -1.49 4.82 7.66
C ARG A 104 -0.98 4.02 6.45
N TYR A 105 -1.86 3.33 5.73
CA TYR A 105 -1.49 2.72 4.46
C TYR A 105 -1.15 3.79 3.40
N LYS A 106 -1.85 4.93 3.36
CA LYS A 106 -1.51 6.04 2.48
C LYS A 106 -0.18 6.69 2.83
N GLU A 107 0.19 6.73 4.11
CA GLU A 107 1.55 7.11 4.54
C GLU A 107 2.59 6.13 3.98
N CYS A 108 2.38 4.82 4.14
CA CYS A 108 3.27 3.81 3.58
C CYS A 108 3.40 3.95 2.06
N ILE A 109 2.30 4.17 1.33
CA ILE A 109 2.31 4.41 -0.12
C ILE A 109 3.17 5.63 -0.49
N ARG A 110 3.11 6.73 0.28
CA ARG A 110 4.00 7.88 0.04
C ARG A 110 5.47 7.53 0.28
N MET A 111 5.76 6.75 1.32
CA MET A 111 7.12 6.28 1.58
C MET A 111 7.64 5.35 0.46
N LEU A 112 6.80 4.45 -0.04
CA LEU A 112 7.10 3.59 -1.18
C LEU A 112 7.40 4.41 -2.45
N ASN A 113 6.62 5.46 -2.74
CA ASN A 113 6.91 6.36 -3.86
C ASN A 113 8.27 7.07 -3.69
N GLY A 114 8.62 7.48 -2.46
CA GLY A 114 9.93 8.04 -2.15
C GLY A 114 11.06 7.05 -2.36
N LEU A 115 10.85 5.79 -1.95
CA LEU A 115 11.80 4.70 -2.16
C LEU A 115 11.99 4.38 -3.64
N GLU A 116 10.91 4.28 -4.41
CA GLU A 116 10.94 4.11 -5.88
C GLU A 116 11.78 5.21 -6.53
N LYS A 117 11.53 6.48 -6.20
CA LYS A 117 12.30 7.62 -6.73
C LYS A 117 13.79 7.53 -6.37
N SER A 118 14.11 7.11 -5.15
CA SER A 118 15.49 6.91 -4.70
C SER A 118 16.20 5.78 -5.47
N LEU A 119 15.48 4.70 -5.77
CA LEU A 119 15.98 3.58 -6.58
C LEU A 119 16.16 3.97 -8.05
N GLU A 120 15.18 4.64 -8.67
CA GLU A 120 15.27 5.18 -10.04
C GLU A 120 16.51 6.07 -10.24
N ASN A 121 16.87 6.87 -9.22
CA ASN A 121 18.06 7.71 -9.28
C ASN A 121 19.37 6.93 -9.40
N LYS A 122 19.39 5.64 -9.02
CA LYS A 122 20.55 4.75 -9.20
C LYS A 122 20.66 4.19 -10.63
N ILE A 123 19.65 4.38 -11.47
CA ILE A 123 19.66 4.01 -12.89
C ILE A 123 20.17 5.20 -13.71
N PRO A 124 21.06 4.99 -14.71
CA PRO A 124 21.50 6.07 -15.60
C PRO A 124 20.32 6.78 -16.27
N PRO A 125 20.31 8.13 -16.42
CA PRO A 125 19.15 8.87 -16.94
C PRO A 125 18.62 8.38 -18.29
N LYS A 126 19.51 7.91 -19.18
CA LYS A 126 19.16 7.36 -20.49
C LYS A 126 18.35 6.05 -20.42
N ASP A 127 18.43 5.34 -19.30
CA ASP A 127 17.89 4.01 -19.08
C ASP A 127 16.70 4.01 -18.08
N ARG A 128 16.28 5.21 -17.61
CA ARG A 128 15.12 5.40 -16.74
C ARG A 128 13.83 5.27 -17.54
N VAL A 129 12.83 4.62 -16.96
CA VAL A 129 11.54 4.36 -17.63
C VAL A 129 10.72 5.65 -17.71
N TRP A 130 10.78 6.48 -16.68
CA TRP A 130 10.10 7.78 -16.64
C TRP A 130 11.05 8.90 -17.05
N LYS A 131 10.83 9.49 -18.21
CA LYS A 131 11.39 10.81 -18.54
C LYS A 131 10.60 11.82 -17.72
N THR A 132 11.17 12.37 -16.64
CA THR A 132 10.56 13.50 -15.96
C THR A 132 10.46 14.68 -16.94
N SER A 133 9.29 14.84 -17.56
CA SER A 133 8.82 16.18 -17.89
C SER A 133 8.29 16.76 -16.59
N GLU A 134 9.02 17.70 -16.00
CA GLU A 134 8.40 18.62 -15.03
C GLU A 134 7.35 19.43 -15.80
N ALA A 135 6.14 18.90 -15.86
CA ALA A 135 4.95 19.64 -16.19
C ALA A 135 4.08 19.61 -14.94
N THR A 136 4.04 20.75 -14.25
CA THR A 136 3.01 21.06 -13.26
C THR A 136 1.66 21.03 -13.97
N GLU A 137 0.94 19.92 -13.90
CA GLU A 137 -0.49 19.91 -14.20
C GLU A 137 -1.25 20.25 -12.92
N ASP A 138 -1.73 21.49 -12.87
CA ASP A 138 -2.69 21.99 -11.89
C ASP A 138 -3.95 21.12 -11.88
N TYR A 139 -4.01 20.16 -10.97
CA TYR A 139 -5.26 19.51 -10.57
C TYR A 139 -5.91 20.27 -9.41
N LEU A 140 -6.23 21.54 -9.63
CA LEU A 140 -7.18 22.29 -8.82
C LEU A 140 -8.23 22.94 -9.75
N GLY A 141 -9.43 22.36 -9.76
CA GLY A 141 -10.61 22.87 -10.45
C GLY A 141 -11.51 21.70 -10.87
N THR A 142 -12.45 21.24 -10.05
CA THR A 142 -13.68 21.99 -9.76
C THR A 142 -14.40 21.33 -8.58
N ALA A 143 -14.74 22.15 -7.59
CA ALA A 143 -15.73 21.81 -6.60
C ALA A 143 -17.12 21.76 -7.26
N GLY A 144 -17.92 20.74 -6.90
CA GLY A 144 -19.36 20.74 -7.05
C GLY A 144 -19.91 19.92 -8.21
N LYS A 145 -20.31 18.67 -7.91
CA LYS A 145 -21.67 18.13 -8.16
C LYS A 145 -21.80 16.76 -7.49
N SER A 146 -22.87 16.59 -6.72
CA SER A 146 -23.24 15.34 -6.07
C SER A 146 -23.31 14.21 -7.08
N SER A 147 -22.67 13.09 -6.75
CA SER A 147 -22.76 11.86 -7.52
C SER A 147 -23.50 10.85 -6.66
N GLN A 148 -24.85 10.86 -6.73
CA GLN A 148 -25.57 9.64 -6.40
C GLN A 148 -25.18 8.61 -7.46
N ILE A 149 -24.51 7.55 -7.03
CA ILE A 149 -24.18 6.41 -7.88
C ILE A 149 -25.45 5.53 -7.93
N PRO A 150 -26.09 5.33 -9.09
CA PRO A 150 -27.31 4.54 -9.17
C PRO A 150 -27.06 3.11 -8.71
N GLY A 151 -27.84 2.62 -7.74
CA GLY A 151 -27.81 1.23 -7.26
C GLY A 151 -27.04 0.98 -5.95
N TRP A 152 -26.55 2.03 -5.29
CA TRP A 152 -26.04 1.89 -3.92
C TRP A 152 -27.22 1.92 -2.93
N PRO A 153 -27.32 0.97 -1.97
CA PRO A 153 -28.38 1.04 -0.97
C PRO A 153 -28.19 2.27 -0.08
N ASP A 154 -29.27 3.03 0.12
CA ASP A 154 -29.28 4.20 1.00
C ASP A 154 -28.97 3.76 2.45
N THR A 155 -28.10 4.53 3.11
CA THR A 155 -27.75 4.37 4.53
C THR A 155 -28.85 4.80 5.46
#